data_AF-J9EWX7-F1
#
_entry.id   AF-J9EWX7-F1
#
_cell.length_a   1.000
_cell.length_b   1.000
_cell.length_c   1.000
_cell.angle_alpha   90.00
_cell.angle_beta   90.00
_cell.angle_gamma   90.00
#
_symmetry.space_group_name_H-M   'P 1'
#
loop_
_entity.id
_entity.type
_entity.pdbx_description
1 polymer ?
#
loop_
_entity_poly.entity_id
_entity_poly.type
_entity_poly.pdbx_seq_one_letter_code
_entity_poly.pdbx_strand_id
1 'polypeptide(L)'
;MLDKGEKNYLTPSDLSLYSNSALTNLVVQRIFSGAVSLNSSMKRTIDYIAFVNFLLAEVDKSHPKSIEYWFRIMDLNGDGRISFDEMEQFYNEIVANVIRMGMDVITFSNLINMLKDMIPSHSSTYFTLSDLKRSPPVACYFFNTFINWVKHIAQESCPPDNRNRFIQGMDPQFSDWNRFCKMEYKILVADLMNSEEETTVSRILNSLNVIMKEIDHFVYEFLVLLQKINIFDRTKLLN
;
A
#
# COMPACT_ATOMS: atom_id res chain seq x y z
N MET A 1 2.22 17.01 -5.01
CA MET A 1 0.76 17.26 -4.92
C MET A 1 -0.07 16.36 -5.83
N LEU A 2 -0.88 15.48 -5.24
CA LEU A 2 -1.93 14.71 -5.94
C LEU A 2 -3.14 15.62 -6.18
N ASP A 3 -3.43 16.54 -5.26
CA ASP A 3 -4.41 17.61 -5.47
C ASP A 3 -3.71 18.86 -6.02
N LYS A 4 -3.44 18.89 -7.32
CA LYS A 4 -2.77 20.03 -7.98
C LYS A 4 -3.57 21.34 -7.95
N GLY A 5 -4.77 21.37 -7.39
CA GLY A 5 -5.64 22.55 -7.43
C GLY A 5 -6.29 22.94 -6.10
N GLU A 6 -5.81 22.43 -4.96
CA GLU A 6 -6.41 22.67 -3.63
C GLU A 6 -7.93 22.42 -3.61
N LYS A 7 -8.36 21.41 -4.38
CA LYS A 7 -9.77 21.11 -4.60
C LYS A 7 -10.41 20.45 -3.38
N ASN A 8 -9.62 20.00 -2.40
CA ASN A 8 -10.03 19.24 -1.22
C ASN A 8 -10.69 17.88 -1.55
N TYR A 9 -10.49 17.42 -2.79
CA TYR A 9 -10.92 16.11 -3.26
C TYR A 9 -9.94 15.58 -4.29
N LEU A 10 -9.80 14.26 -4.36
CA LEU A 10 -8.97 13.59 -5.36
C LEU A 10 -9.86 12.87 -6.37
N THR A 11 -9.45 12.88 -7.63
CA THR A 11 -10.05 12.08 -8.70
C THR A 11 -9.31 10.75 -8.89
N PRO A 12 -9.90 9.77 -9.61
CA PRO A 12 -9.18 8.54 -9.97
C PRO A 12 -7.86 8.81 -10.69
N SER A 13 -7.82 9.81 -11.56
CA SER A 13 -6.59 10.22 -12.26
C SER A 13 -5.53 10.71 -11.30
N ASP A 14 -5.91 11.50 -10.28
CA ASP A 14 -4.97 11.95 -9.27
C ASP A 14 -4.42 10.75 -8.49
N LEU A 15 -5.29 9.87 -7.97
CA LEU A 15 -4.86 8.70 -7.21
C LEU A 15 -4.04 7.70 -8.04
N SER A 16 -4.29 7.61 -9.35
CA SER A 16 -3.50 6.74 -10.24
C SER A 16 -2.03 7.15 -10.31
N LEU A 17 -1.69 8.41 -10.00
CA LEU A 17 -0.31 8.89 -9.94
C LEU A 17 0.35 8.59 -8.59
N TYR A 18 -0.39 8.05 -7.61
CA TYR A 18 0.14 7.70 -6.30
C TYR A 18 1.33 6.74 -6.42
N SER A 19 2.43 7.07 -5.72
CA SER A 19 3.67 6.28 -5.68
C SER A 19 4.17 5.87 -7.07
N ASN A 20 4.15 6.80 -8.03
CA ASN A 20 4.57 6.57 -9.42
C ASN A 20 3.74 5.49 -10.14
N SER A 21 2.41 5.54 -9.95
CA SER A 21 1.47 4.55 -10.49
C SER A 21 1.68 3.14 -9.96
N ALA A 22 2.05 3.00 -8.68
CA ALA A 22 2.27 1.70 -8.05
C ALA A 22 0.98 0.87 -7.88
N LEU A 23 -0.17 1.54 -7.78
CA LEU A 23 -1.47 0.89 -7.74
C LEU A 23 -1.98 0.58 -9.14
N THR A 24 -2.63 -0.56 -9.30
CA THR A 24 -3.25 -0.93 -10.57
C THR A 24 -4.52 -0.11 -10.83
N ASN A 25 -4.95 -0.03 -12.09
CA ASN A 25 -6.12 0.76 -12.47
C ASN A 25 -7.39 0.15 -11.86
N LEU A 26 -7.49 -1.19 -11.84
CA LEU A 26 -8.60 -1.90 -11.19
C LEU A 26 -8.72 -1.52 -9.71
N VAL A 27 -7.61 -1.49 -8.97
CA VAL A 27 -7.61 -1.08 -7.55
C VAL A 27 -8.10 0.35 -7.41
N VAL A 28 -7.57 1.27 -8.22
CA VAL A 28 -7.97 2.68 -8.19
C VAL A 28 -9.48 2.76 -8.44
N GLN A 29 -10.00 2.15 -9.49
CA GLN A 29 -11.45 2.15 -9.78
C GLN A 29 -12.28 1.60 -8.61
N ARG A 30 -11.81 0.53 -7.95
CA ARG A 30 -12.49 -0.07 -6.81
C ARG A 30 -12.52 0.85 -5.58
N ILE A 31 -11.48 1.65 -5.33
CA ILE A 31 -11.48 2.68 -4.27
C ILE A 31 -12.62 3.69 -4.49
N PHE A 32 -12.86 4.09 -5.75
CA PHE A 32 -13.91 5.05 -6.11
C PHE A 32 -15.30 4.41 -6.30
N SER A 33 -15.39 3.09 -6.44
CA SER A 33 -16.65 2.35 -6.64
C SER A 33 -17.62 2.43 -5.45
N GLY A 34 -17.15 2.86 -4.28
CA GLY A 34 -17.93 2.87 -3.04
C GLY A 34 -17.69 1.64 -2.15
N ALA A 35 -16.88 0.67 -2.60
CA ALA A 35 -16.52 -0.54 -1.84
C ALA A 35 -16.02 -0.26 -0.41
N VAL A 36 -15.33 0.87 -0.23
CA VAL A 36 -14.75 1.28 1.06
C VAL A 36 -15.49 2.46 1.71
N SER A 37 -16.55 2.98 1.08
CA SER A 37 -17.33 4.09 1.63
C SER A 37 -18.56 3.59 2.37
N LEU A 38 -18.77 4.11 3.58
CA LEU A 38 -19.94 3.79 4.43
C LEU A 38 -21.28 4.13 3.74
N ASN A 39 -21.25 5.10 2.82
CA ASN A 39 -22.38 5.45 1.97
C ASN A 39 -22.12 4.85 0.59
N SER A 40 -22.73 3.69 0.31
CA SER A 40 -22.53 2.80 -0.86
C SER A 40 -22.84 3.40 -2.24
N SER A 41 -22.89 4.73 -2.36
CA SER A 41 -23.01 5.42 -3.64
C SER A 41 -21.65 5.50 -4.33
N MET A 42 -21.60 5.19 -5.63
CA MET A 42 -20.42 5.44 -6.47
C MET A 42 -19.93 6.87 -6.30
N LYS A 43 -18.66 7.04 -5.91
CA LYS A 43 -18.07 8.36 -5.69
C LYS A 43 -17.18 8.71 -6.88
N ARG A 44 -17.45 9.84 -7.52
CA ARG A 44 -16.57 10.38 -8.59
C ARG A 44 -15.26 10.94 -8.03
N THR A 45 -15.22 11.23 -6.74
CA THR A 45 -14.09 11.84 -6.03
C THR A 45 -13.99 11.27 -4.61
N ILE A 46 -12.78 11.23 -4.05
CA ILE A 46 -12.58 10.91 -2.62
C ILE A 46 -12.29 12.20 -1.86
N ASP A 47 -12.89 12.33 -0.67
CA ASP A 47 -12.61 13.41 0.25
C ASP A 47 -11.32 13.15 1.05
N TYR A 48 -10.89 14.15 1.81
CA TYR A 48 -9.69 14.06 2.65
C TYR A 48 -9.72 12.88 3.61
N ILE A 49 -10.86 12.59 4.24
CA ILE A 49 -10.99 11.49 5.21
C ILE A 49 -10.85 10.13 4.53
N ALA A 50 -11.48 9.95 3.37
CA ALA A 50 -11.33 8.74 2.56
C ALA A 50 -9.89 8.56 2.08
N PHE A 51 -9.20 9.65 1.72
CA PHE A 51 -7.77 9.61 1.38
C PHE A 51 -6.89 9.20 2.58
N VAL A 52 -7.13 9.75 3.77
CA VAL A 52 -6.40 9.35 4.99
C VAL A 52 -6.62 7.87 5.31
N ASN A 53 -7.87 7.39 5.20
CA ASN A 53 -8.17 5.97 5.41
C ASN A 53 -7.46 5.07 4.39
N PHE A 54 -7.46 5.46 3.11
CA PHE A 54 -6.68 4.82 2.06
C PHE A 54 -5.19 4.77 2.43
N LEU A 55 -4.61 5.91 2.83
CA LEU A 55 -3.19 6.01 3.12
C LEU A 55 -2.79 5.15 4.32
N LEU A 56 -3.57 5.18 5.41
CA LEU A 56 -3.36 4.33 6.57
C LEU A 56 -3.43 2.84 6.20
N ALA A 57 -4.40 2.46 5.37
CA ALA A 57 -4.53 1.09 4.89
C ALA A 57 -3.37 0.68 3.97
N GLU A 58 -2.86 1.59 3.13
CA GLU A 58 -1.76 1.32 2.20
C GLU A 58 -0.41 1.15 2.90
N VAL A 59 -0.18 1.94 3.96
CA VAL A 59 1.06 1.92 4.75
C VAL A 59 1.16 0.67 5.62
N ASP A 60 0.09 0.28 6.30
CA ASP A 60 0.09 -0.92 7.15
C ASP A 60 -1.05 -1.88 6.77
N LYS A 61 -0.76 -2.79 5.84
CA LYS A 61 -1.71 -3.83 5.40
C LYS A 61 -1.88 -4.98 6.38
N SER A 62 -1.10 -5.02 7.47
CA SER A 62 -1.21 -6.04 8.52
C SER A 62 -2.25 -5.65 9.59
N HIS A 63 -2.57 -4.35 9.71
CA HIS A 63 -3.56 -3.91 10.68
C HIS A 63 -4.97 -4.45 10.34
N PRO A 64 -5.76 -4.94 11.32
CA PRO A 64 -7.07 -5.56 11.05
C PRO A 64 -8.05 -4.71 10.23
N LYS A 65 -8.08 -3.39 10.45
CA LYS A 65 -8.90 -2.46 9.66
C LYS A 65 -8.40 -2.29 8.22
N SER A 66 -7.09 -2.38 8.00
CA SER A 66 -6.51 -2.33 6.66
C SER A 66 -6.79 -3.61 5.90
N ILE A 67 -6.74 -4.76 6.58
CA ILE A 67 -7.16 -6.04 6.00
C ILE A 67 -8.62 -5.97 5.54
N GLU A 68 -9.52 -5.43 6.36
CA GLU A 68 -10.93 -5.21 5.96
C GLU A 68 -11.05 -4.27 4.76
N TYR A 69 -10.29 -3.18 4.75
CA TYR A 69 -10.31 -2.19 3.67
C TYR A 69 -9.94 -2.83 2.33
N TRP A 70 -8.81 -3.55 2.29
CA TRP A 70 -8.33 -4.19 1.07
C TRP A 70 -9.17 -5.40 0.68
N PHE A 71 -9.73 -6.14 1.64
CA PHE A 71 -10.66 -7.21 1.37
C PHE A 71 -11.88 -6.71 0.60
N ARG A 72 -12.50 -5.61 1.04
CA ARG A 72 -13.65 -5.00 0.34
C ARG A 72 -13.31 -4.51 -1.06
N ILE A 73 -12.07 -4.08 -1.28
CA ILE A 73 -11.60 -3.66 -2.61
C ILE A 73 -11.52 -4.87 -3.54
N MET A 74 -10.98 -5.99 -3.04
CA MET A 74 -10.79 -7.22 -3.81
C MET A 74 -12.06 -8.06 -4.02
N ASP A 75 -12.99 -8.02 -3.06
CA ASP A 75 -14.31 -8.67 -3.16
C ASP A 75 -15.18 -7.88 -4.15
N LEU A 76 -15.16 -8.28 -5.43
CA LEU A 76 -15.78 -7.56 -6.53
C LEU A 76 -17.29 -7.67 -6.48
N ASN A 77 -17.79 -8.85 -6.11
CA ASN A 77 -19.22 -9.16 -6.06
C ASN A 77 -19.88 -8.86 -4.69
N GLY A 78 -19.08 -8.63 -3.64
CA GLY A 78 -19.55 -8.32 -2.29
C GLY A 78 -20.07 -9.53 -1.51
N ASP A 79 -19.70 -10.76 -1.89
CA ASP A 79 -20.21 -11.99 -1.27
C ASP A 79 -19.46 -12.39 0.01
N GLY A 80 -18.44 -11.62 0.40
CA GLY A 80 -17.63 -11.86 1.59
C GLY A 80 -16.53 -12.90 1.37
N ARG A 81 -16.21 -13.23 0.11
CA ARG A 81 -15.19 -14.19 -0.30
C ARG A 81 -14.38 -13.58 -1.43
N ILE A 82 -13.09 -13.90 -1.47
CA ILE A 82 -12.25 -13.57 -2.63
C ILE A 82 -12.00 -14.88 -3.36
N SER A 83 -12.66 -15.02 -4.51
CA SER A 83 -12.53 -16.16 -5.43
C SER A 83 -11.23 -16.08 -6.25
N PHE A 84 -10.80 -17.19 -6.83
CA PHE A 84 -9.63 -17.19 -7.71
C PHE A 84 -9.86 -16.38 -8.99
N ASP A 85 -11.09 -16.34 -9.49
CA ASP A 85 -11.44 -15.53 -10.67
C ASP A 85 -11.24 -14.03 -10.38
N GLU A 86 -11.60 -13.57 -9.18
CA GLU A 86 -11.33 -12.19 -8.75
C GLU A 86 -9.83 -11.94 -8.61
N MET A 87 -9.09 -12.87 -7.98
CA MET A 87 -7.63 -12.76 -7.86
C MET A 87 -6.92 -12.69 -9.21
N GLU A 88 -7.36 -13.49 -10.19
CA GLU A 88 -6.78 -13.51 -11.52
C GLU A 88 -6.99 -12.16 -12.23
N GLN A 89 -8.15 -11.54 -12.08
CA GLN A 89 -8.42 -10.20 -12.62
C GLN A 89 -7.44 -9.15 -12.08
N PHE A 90 -7.20 -9.14 -10.77
CA PHE A 90 -6.20 -8.24 -10.18
C PHE A 90 -4.78 -8.58 -10.62
N TYR A 91 -4.44 -9.88 -10.65
CA TYR A 91 -3.08 -10.33 -10.98
C TYR A 91 -2.68 -10.01 -12.42
N ASN A 92 -3.64 -10.06 -13.37
CA ASN A 92 -3.37 -9.73 -14.77
C ASN A 92 -2.85 -8.28 -14.94
N GLU A 93 -3.35 -7.32 -14.16
CA GLU A 93 -2.83 -5.94 -14.20
C GLU A 93 -1.43 -5.83 -13.57
N ILE A 94 -1.13 -6.64 -12.55
CA ILE A 94 0.21 -6.73 -11.95
C ILE A 94 1.20 -7.28 -13.00
N VAL A 95 0.86 -8.41 -13.62
CA VAL A 95 1.66 -9.06 -14.66
C VAL A 95 1.96 -8.10 -15.81
N ALA A 96 0.96 -7.36 -16.31
CA ALA A 96 1.16 -6.39 -17.37
C ALA A 96 2.20 -5.31 -17.00
N ASN A 97 2.19 -4.83 -15.75
CA ASN A 97 3.17 -3.86 -15.26
C ASN A 97 4.56 -4.46 -15.07
N VAL A 98 4.66 -5.70 -14.57
CA VAL A 98 5.93 -6.40 -14.37
C VAL A 98 6.61 -6.71 -15.70
N ILE A 99 5.86 -7.22 -16.69
CA ILE A 99 6.36 -7.49 -18.04
C ILE A 99 6.86 -6.20 -18.72
N ARG A 100 6.15 -5.08 -18.51
CA ARG A 100 6.56 -3.76 -19.03
C ARG A 100 7.91 -3.30 -18.47
N MET A 101 8.30 -3.77 -17.28
CA MET A 101 9.61 -3.53 -16.67
C MET A 101 10.68 -4.54 -17.12
N GLY A 102 10.33 -5.50 -17.98
CA GLY A 102 11.24 -6.50 -18.54
C GLY A 102 11.64 -7.59 -17.55
N MET A 103 10.79 -7.89 -16.57
CA MET A 103 11.05 -8.90 -15.55
C MET A 103 10.14 -10.12 -15.71
N ASP A 104 10.61 -11.24 -15.17
CA ASP A 104 9.85 -12.50 -15.15
C ASP A 104 8.72 -12.47 -14.14
N VAL A 105 7.61 -13.13 -14.49
CA VAL A 105 6.40 -13.22 -13.67
C VAL A 105 6.18 -14.65 -13.21
N ILE A 106 5.68 -14.81 -11.98
CA ILE A 106 5.22 -16.10 -11.48
C ILE A 106 3.89 -16.42 -12.17
N THR A 107 3.66 -17.69 -12.51
CA THR A 107 2.36 -18.08 -13.07
C THR A 107 1.28 -18.03 -11.99
N PHE A 108 0.07 -17.65 -12.36
CA PHE A 108 -1.05 -17.54 -11.42
C PHE A 108 -1.30 -18.85 -10.66
N SER A 109 -1.19 -20.01 -11.33
CA SER A 109 -1.33 -21.32 -10.66
C SER A 109 -0.28 -21.56 -9.58
N ASN A 110 0.98 -21.16 -9.80
CA ASN A 110 2.04 -21.31 -8.80
C ASN A 110 1.82 -20.35 -7.63
N LEU A 111 1.38 -19.11 -7.92
CA LEU A 111 1.03 -18.15 -6.91
C LEU A 111 -0.11 -18.67 -6.00
N ILE A 112 -1.18 -19.21 -6.57
CA ILE A 112 -2.30 -19.76 -5.80
C ILE A 112 -1.86 -20.93 -4.92
N ASN A 113 -1.04 -21.85 -5.43
CA ASN A 113 -0.51 -22.95 -4.63
C ASN A 113 0.30 -22.43 -3.44
N MET A 114 1.18 -21.46 -3.67
CA MET A 114 1.95 -20.82 -2.60
C MET A 114 1.04 -20.13 -1.56
N LEU A 115 0.01 -19.39 -2.01
CA LEU A 115 -0.94 -18.74 -1.11
C LEU A 115 -1.74 -19.75 -0.27
N LYS A 116 -2.12 -20.89 -0.86
CA LYS A 116 -2.80 -21.99 -0.14
C LYS A 116 -1.93 -22.61 0.93
N ASP A 117 -0.63 -22.73 0.68
CA ASP A 117 0.31 -23.26 1.68
C ASP A 117 0.51 -22.29 2.85
N MET A 118 0.43 -20.97 2.59
CA MET A 118 0.60 -19.93 3.61
C MET A 118 -0.68 -19.61 4.40
N ILE A 119 -1.85 -19.70 3.76
CA ILE A 119 -3.14 -19.35 4.35
C ILE A 119 -3.92 -20.65 4.59
N PRO A 120 -4.06 -21.11 5.84
CA PRO A 120 -4.88 -22.28 6.17
C PRO A 120 -6.36 -21.93 5.98
N SER A 121 -6.85 -22.14 4.76
CA SER A 121 -8.23 -21.91 4.35
C SER A 121 -9.04 -23.21 4.47
N HIS A 122 -10.30 -23.08 4.88
CA HIS A 122 -11.22 -24.23 4.93
C HIS A 122 -11.75 -24.62 3.55
N SER A 123 -11.57 -23.78 2.54
CA SER A 123 -12.16 -23.92 1.21
C SER A 123 -11.07 -23.89 0.14
N SER A 124 -11.20 -24.73 -0.89
CA SER A 124 -10.17 -24.91 -1.91
C SER A 124 -10.23 -23.89 -3.06
N THR A 125 -11.24 -23.02 -3.08
CA THR A 125 -11.60 -22.16 -4.23
C THR A 125 -11.70 -20.66 -3.90
N TYR A 126 -11.68 -20.28 -2.63
CA TYR A 126 -11.76 -18.88 -2.19
C TYR A 126 -11.10 -18.68 -0.83
N PHE A 127 -10.80 -17.42 -0.51
CA PHE A 127 -10.32 -17.01 0.81
C PHE A 127 -11.31 -16.05 1.46
N THR A 128 -11.51 -16.19 2.77
CA THR A 128 -12.41 -15.29 3.54
C THR A 128 -11.62 -14.25 4.31
N LEU A 129 -12.31 -13.20 4.75
CA LEU A 129 -11.74 -12.18 5.63
C LEU A 129 -11.16 -12.78 6.91
N SER A 130 -11.84 -13.79 7.47
CA SER A 130 -11.40 -14.49 8.68
C SER A 130 -10.10 -15.26 8.46
N ASP A 131 -9.92 -15.85 7.28
CA ASP A 131 -8.68 -16.58 6.93
C ASP A 131 -7.48 -15.62 6.90
N LEU A 132 -7.65 -14.45 6.27
CA LEU A 132 -6.59 -13.43 6.18
C LEU A 132 -6.30 -12.79 7.55
N LYS A 133 -7.32 -12.50 8.35
CA LYS A 133 -7.13 -11.92 9.70
C LYS A 133 -6.39 -12.84 10.67
N ARG A 134 -6.42 -14.15 10.45
CA ARG A 134 -5.73 -15.13 11.30
C ARG A 134 -4.21 -15.01 11.21
N SER A 135 -3.69 -14.55 10.06
CA SER A 135 -2.26 -14.34 9.84
C SER A 135 -2.00 -12.98 9.18
N PRO A 136 -1.90 -11.89 9.98
CA PRO A 136 -1.68 -10.54 9.48
C PRO A 136 -0.46 -10.34 8.57
N PRO A 137 0.71 -10.96 8.81
CA PRO A 137 1.85 -10.85 7.89
C PRO A 137 1.54 -11.48 6.53
N VAL A 138 0.87 -12.63 6.52
CA VAL A 138 0.45 -13.28 5.27
C VAL A 138 -0.59 -12.44 4.54
N ALA A 139 -1.53 -11.80 5.26
CA ALA A 139 -2.49 -10.88 4.65
C ALA A 139 -1.79 -9.68 3.98
N CYS A 140 -0.78 -9.10 4.63
CA CYS A 140 0.03 -8.05 4.00
C CYS A 140 0.70 -8.55 2.72
N TYR A 141 1.29 -9.75 2.76
CA TYR A 141 1.90 -10.36 1.57
C TYR A 141 0.88 -10.57 0.44
N PHE A 142 -0.27 -11.14 0.78
CA PHE A 142 -1.38 -11.38 -0.12
C PHE A 142 -1.83 -10.07 -0.81
N PHE A 143 -2.13 -9.02 -0.06
CA PHE A 143 -2.62 -7.77 -0.64
C PHE A 143 -1.56 -7.06 -1.48
N ASN A 144 -0.30 -7.00 -1.06
CA ASN A 144 0.75 -6.40 -1.88
C ASN A 144 0.90 -7.12 -3.23
N THR A 145 0.69 -8.43 -3.27
CA THR A 145 0.77 -9.23 -4.51
C THR A 145 -0.26 -8.83 -5.55
N PHE A 146 -1.50 -8.51 -5.14
CA PHE A 146 -2.59 -8.23 -6.06
C PHE A 146 -2.86 -6.73 -6.29
N ILE A 147 -2.41 -5.87 -5.38
CA ILE A 147 -2.85 -4.47 -5.34
C ILE A 147 -1.76 -3.50 -5.78
N ASN A 148 -0.51 -3.77 -5.42
CA ASN A 148 0.61 -2.84 -5.60
C ASN A 148 1.78 -3.54 -6.29
N TRP A 149 1.95 -3.32 -7.60
CA TRP A 149 2.93 -4.05 -8.40
C TRP A 149 4.38 -3.74 -7.97
N VAL A 150 4.65 -2.54 -7.48
CA VAL A 150 5.98 -2.17 -6.96
C VAL A 150 6.30 -2.95 -5.68
N LYS A 151 5.34 -3.02 -4.75
CA LYS A 151 5.50 -3.80 -3.51
C LYS A 151 5.59 -5.30 -3.80
N HIS A 152 4.81 -5.81 -4.75
CA HIS A 152 4.92 -7.19 -5.21
C HIS A 152 6.34 -7.53 -5.68
N ILE A 153 6.92 -6.71 -6.57
CA ILE A 153 8.29 -6.89 -7.05
C ILE A 153 9.29 -6.85 -5.89
N ALA A 154 9.13 -5.90 -4.96
CA ALA A 154 10.03 -5.77 -3.82
C ALA A 154 9.99 -6.99 -2.91
N GLN A 155 8.82 -7.62 -2.76
CA GLN A 155 8.67 -8.89 -2.02
C GLN A 155 9.30 -10.05 -2.78
N GLU A 156 9.12 -10.11 -4.10
CA GLU A 156 9.70 -11.17 -4.91
C GLU A 156 11.23 -11.09 -4.99
N SER A 157 11.77 -9.88 -4.98
CA SER A 157 13.22 -9.63 -4.91
C SER A 157 13.80 -9.84 -3.51
N CYS A 158 12.96 -9.98 -2.47
CA CYS A 158 13.41 -10.19 -1.10
C CYS A 158 13.93 -11.62 -0.92
N PRO A 159 15.12 -11.83 -0.29
CA PRO A 159 15.65 -13.16 -0.04
C PRO A 159 14.65 -14.06 0.70
N PRO A 160 14.58 -15.37 0.38
CA PRO A 160 13.62 -16.29 0.98
C PRO A 160 13.64 -16.30 2.51
N ASP A 161 14.81 -16.20 3.14
CA ASP A 161 14.96 -16.19 4.59
C ASP A 161 14.25 -14.97 5.23
N ASN A 162 14.47 -13.79 4.67
CA ASN A 162 13.82 -12.55 5.13
C ASN A 162 12.31 -12.59 4.90
N ARG A 163 11.88 -13.11 3.74
CA ARG A 163 10.45 -13.29 3.43
C ARG A 163 9.79 -14.25 4.42
N ASN A 164 10.42 -15.39 4.68
CA ASN A 164 9.89 -16.42 5.59
C ASN A 164 9.81 -15.89 7.02
N ARG A 165 10.81 -15.15 7.48
CA ARG A 165 10.77 -14.49 8.80
C ARG A 165 9.65 -13.47 8.91
N PHE A 166 9.42 -12.67 7.85
CA PHE A 166 8.28 -11.75 7.79
C PHE A 166 6.96 -12.51 7.90
N ILE A 167 6.77 -13.54 7.07
CA ILE A 167 5.55 -14.35 7.01
C ILE A 167 5.27 -15.05 8.35
N GLN A 168 6.31 -15.53 9.03
CA GLN A 168 6.20 -16.19 10.34
C GLN A 168 6.04 -15.20 11.50
N GLY A 169 6.04 -13.89 11.25
CA GLY A 169 5.93 -12.86 12.27
C GLY A 169 7.10 -12.86 13.26
N MET A 170 8.24 -13.43 12.88
CA MET A 170 9.40 -13.63 13.77
C MET A 170 10.22 -12.36 14.00
N ASP A 171 9.88 -11.25 13.34
CA ASP A 171 10.61 -9.99 13.51
C ASP A 171 9.65 -8.77 13.56
N PRO A 172 9.48 -8.13 14.73
CA PRO A 172 8.71 -6.90 14.89
C PRO A 172 9.29 -5.69 14.12
N GLN A 173 10.54 -5.76 13.64
CA GLN A 173 11.14 -4.70 12.80
C GLN A 173 10.64 -4.73 11.36
N PHE A 174 9.85 -5.73 10.99
CA PHE A 174 9.33 -5.93 9.66
C PHE A 174 7.90 -5.43 9.46
N SER A 175 7.21 -4.92 10.50
CA SER A 175 5.94 -4.25 10.23
C SER A 175 6.20 -3.04 9.33
N ASP A 176 5.44 -2.92 8.24
CA ASP A 176 5.64 -1.85 7.26
C ASP A 176 5.57 -0.46 7.92
N TRP A 177 4.77 -0.33 8.99
CA TRP A 177 4.73 0.84 9.85
C TRP A 177 6.06 1.12 10.57
N ASN A 178 6.66 0.12 11.23
CA ASN A 178 7.91 0.32 11.94
C ASN A 178 9.06 0.60 10.97
N ARG A 179 9.05 -0.05 9.80
CA ARG A 179 9.98 0.26 8.70
C ARG A 179 9.79 1.68 8.19
N PHE A 180 8.55 2.11 7.97
CA PHE A 180 8.21 3.47 7.57
C PHE A 180 8.69 4.47 8.62
N CYS A 181 8.30 4.34 9.88
CA CYS A 181 8.74 5.23 10.96
C CYS A 181 10.27 5.27 11.10
N LYS A 182 10.96 4.14 10.95
CA LYS A 182 12.43 4.09 11.00
C LYS A 182 13.07 4.76 9.79
N MET A 183 12.47 4.66 8.61
CA MET A 183 12.91 5.38 7.41
C MET A 183 12.75 6.88 7.61
N GLU A 184 11.56 7.32 8.03
CA GLU A 184 11.24 8.72 8.32
C GLU A 184 12.18 9.30 9.38
N TYR A 185 12.42 8.56 10.47
CA TYR A 185 13.37 8.97 11.50
C TYR A 185 14.79 9.11 10.95
N LYS A 186 15.23 8.19 10.09
CA LYS A 186 16.57 8.28 9.46
C LYS A 186 16.68 9.46 8.51
N ILE A 187 15.64 9.77 7.73
CA ILE A 187 15.60 10.95 6.87
C ILE A 187 15.70 12.21 7.73
N LEU A 188 14.89 12.31 8.78
CA LEU A 188 14.91 13.45 9.70
C LEU A 188 16.27 13.61 10.40
N VAL A 189 16.91 12.52 10.80
CA VAL A 189 18.28 12.54 11.36
C VAL A 189 19.31 12.94 10.31
N ALA A 190 19.19 12.45 9.06
CA ALA A 190 20.09 12.81 7.97
C ALA A 190 19.96 14.30 7.61
N ASP A 191 18.75 14.85 7.61
CA ASP A 191 18.50 16.28 7.39
C ASP A 191 19.11 17.13 8.51
N LEU A 192 19.03 16.67 9.77
CA LEU A 192 19.66 17.30 10.93
C LEU A 192 21.20 17.16 10.93
N MET A 193 21.75 16.14 10.25
CA MET A 193 23.21 15.98 10.08
C MET A 193 23.74 16.74 8.86
N ASN A 194 22.91 16.95 7.83
CA ASN A 194 23.22 17.76 6.67
C ASN A 194 23.20 19.27 6.96
N SER A 195 22.78 19.70 8.16
CA SER A 195 22.89 21.09 8.58
C SER A 195 24.31 21.50 9.03
N GLU A 196 25.32 20.62 8.99
CA GLU A 196 26.68 20.98 9.42
C GLU A 196 27.81 20.90 8.39
N GLU A 197 27.72 20.21 7.23
CA GLU A 197 28.85 20.25 6.26
C GLU A 197 28.41 20.21 4.77
N GLU A 198 28.32 21.39 4.15
CA GLU A 198 28.47 21.55 2.69
C GLU A 198 29.86 21.03 2.28
N THR A 199 30.06 20.14 1.30
CA THR A 199 30.33 20.61 -0.07
C THR A 199 30.46 19.53 -1.16
N THR A 200 30.47 18.22 -0.89
CA THR A 200 30.69 17.23 -1.98
C THR A 200 29.44 16.38 -2.27
N VAL A 201 28.60 16.18 -1.26
CA VAL A 201 27.34 15.44 -1.37
C VAL A 201 26.31 16.21 -2.20
N SER A 202 26.31 17.56 -2.15
CA SER A 202 25.36 18.42 -2.89
C SER A 202 25.40 18.24 -4.41
N ARG A 203 26.54 17.85 -5.00
CA ARG A 203 26.66 17.57 -6.45
C ARG A 203 26.06 16.21 -6.83
N ILE A 204 26.23 15.19 -5.98
CA ILE A 204 25.69 13.85 -6.21
C ILE A 204 24.19 13.83 -5.86
N LEU A 205 23.81 14.51 -4.77
CA LEU A 205 22.42 14.77 -4.40
C LEU A 205 21.71 15.68 -5.39
N ASN A 206 22.33 16.62 -6.11
CA ASN A 206 21.60 17.35 -7.16
C ASN A 206 21.25 16.45 -8.36
N SER A 207 22.11 15.49 -8.69
CA SER A 207 21.83 14.50 -9.73
C SER A 207 20.79 13.46 -9.28
N LEU A 208 20.72 13.14 -7.99
CA LEU A 208 19.68 12.26 -7.40
C LEU A 208 18.40 13.01 -6.99
N ASN A 209 18.47 14.31 -6.69
CA ASN A 209 17.36 15.19 -6.32
C ASN A 209 16.44 15.45 -7.50
N VAL A 210 16.91 15.35 -8.75
CA VAL A 210 15.98 15.44 -9.89
C VAL A 210 15.03 14.23 -9.90
N ILE A 211 15.48 13.08 -9.39
CA ILE A 211 14.69 11.84 -9.30
C ILE A 211 13.93 11.75 -7.97
N MET A 212 14.48 12.30 -6.88
CA MET A 212 13.91 12.23 -5.53
C MET A 212 13.03 13.44 -5.13
N LYS A 213 13.15 14.61 -5.78
CA LYS A 213 12.31 15.79 -5.47
C LYS A 213 10.82 15.56 -5.71
N GLU A 214 10.44 14.62 -6.56
CA GLU A 214 9.02 14.28 -6.77
C GLU A 214 8.45 13.39 -5.66
N ILE A 215 9.30 12.73 -4.87
CA ILE A 215 8.90 11.87 -3.75
C ILE A 215 8.96 12.66 -2.42
N ASP A 216 9.97 13.50 -2.22
CA ASP A 216 10.15 14.27 -0.96
C ASP A 216 9.12 15.38 -0.73
N HIS A 217 8.60 16.02 -1.79
CA HIS A 217 7.58 17.06 -1.60
C HIS A 217 6.28 16.51 -0.97
N PHE A 218 5.97 15.24 -1.20
CA PHE A 218 4.79 14.59 -0.64
C PHE A 218 4.97 14.20 0.82
N VAL A 219 6.19 13.85 1.22
CA VAL A 219 6.55 13.56 2.62
C VAL A 219 6.58 14.85 3.44
N TYR A 220 7.05 15.95 2.85
CA TYR A 220 6.98 17.28 3.49
C TYR A 220 5.54 17.75 3.71
N GLU A 221 4.63 17.55 2.73
CA GLU A 221 3.20 17.81 2.91
C GLU A 221 2.58 16.93 4.01
N PHE A 222 3.01 15.67 4.13
CA PHE A 222 2.58 14.75 5.19
C PHE A 222 3.05 15.20 6.58
N LEU A 223 4.27 15.73 6.72
CA LEU A 223 4.79 16.31 7.96
C LEU A 223 4.05 17.59 8.37
N VAL A 224 3.74 18.47 7.41
CA VAL A 224 2.91 19.66 7.65
C VAL A 224 1.48 19.26 8.03
N LEU A 225 0.95 18.18 7.46
CA LEU A 225 -0.35 17.60 7.80
C LEU A 225 -0.38 17.06 9.24
N LEU A 226 0.65 16.29 9.63
CA LEU A 226 0.76 15.72 10.97
C LEU A 226 0.96 16.80 12.04
N GLN A 227 1.68 17.88 11.73
CA GLN A 227 1.78 19.04 12.61
C GLN A 227 0.44 19.78 12.77
N LYS A 228 -0.37 19.89 11.71
CA LYS A 228 -1.74 20.45 11.78
C LYS A 228 -2.72 19.55 12.55
N ILE A 229 -2.53 18.22 12.50
CA ILE A 229 -3.34 17.23 13.23
C ILE A 229 -3.07 17.27 14.74
N ASN A 230 -1.89 17.72 15.18
CA ASN A 230 -1.52 17.77 16.61
C ASN A 230 -2.28 18.84 17.43
N ILE A 231 -3.35 19.44 16.87
CA ILE A 231 -4.25 20.39 17.54
C ILE A 231 -5.64 19.78 17.84
N PHE A 232 -6.03 18.64 17.26
CA PHE A 232 -7.31 18.01 17.57
C PHE A 232 -7.17 16.65 18.25
N ASP A 233 -7.04 16.75 19.57
CA ASP A 233 -7.48 15.82 20.62
C ASP A 233 -8.04 14.46 20.14
N ARG A 234 -7.21 13.41 20.30
CA ARG A 234 -7.51 12.00 20.00
C ARG A 234 -8.70 11.41 20.79
N THR A 235 -9.33 12.16 21.68
CA THR A 235 -10.41 11.66 22.54
C THR A 235 -11.81 11.67 21.89
N LYS A 236 -12.01 12.30 20.73
CA LYS A 236 -13.36 12.49 20.15
C LYS A 236 -13.72 11.65 18.91
N LEU A 237 -12.84 10.78 18.40
CA LEU A 237 -13.09 10.02 17.16
C LEU A 237 -13.41 8.52 17.37
N LEU A 238 -13.75 8.10 18.59
CA LEU A 238 -14.09 6.70 18.90
C LEU A 238 -15.38 6.50 19.70
N ASN A 239 -16.37 7.38 19.55
CA ASN A 239 -17.77 7.09 19.89
C ASN A 239 -18.64 7.19 18.64
#